data_AF-A0A852XCV5-F1
#
_entry.id   AF-A0A852XCV5-F1
#
_cell.length_a   1.000
_cell.length_b   1.000
_cell.length_c   1.000
_cell.angle_alpha   90.00
_cell.angle_beta   90.00
_cell.angle_gamma   90.00
#
_symmetry.space_group_name_H-M   'P 1'
#
loop_
_entity.id
_entity.type
_entity.pdbx_description
1 polymer ?
#
loop_
_entity_poly.entity_id
_entity_poly.type
_entity_poly.pdbx_seq_one_letter_code
_entity_poly.pdbx_strand_id
1 'polypeptide(L)'
;MTSTVRVRPATHADAPLLAEIEAAADTLLAAHLDTSGWAPPTAGEERLGRDGGALLVAEDEGTVVGFAHLVDLDEGAWHLDALAVRPERQRQGIGTELLRAAEAAVLAGGVGAMTLMTFADVPFNAPWYARLGYTTVEPPPSFMHAVVRDEEAAGVAASGRRVAMVRSLVGAVTPRLAVSVIPLRDEGGQLQAYVQHRVAQMDFAAGRVVFPGGRVDPQDRAAVADARRPGADGLGADPAVPDPAWALTSLPATSDPAVEEAVLRAAGVRELAEETGLEVDPGALVPWDWWVTPVGSPKRFDTYFFVLPAAGLAPQNVTTEASHAGWESVAGLLSSAGSGQVRLMTPTRVILTELAALGSVDAVLAHRPVIADERRAPGEVRARR
;
A
#
# COMPACT_ATOMS: atom_id res chain seq x y z
N MET A 1 -24.93 -34.72 11.33
CA MET A 1 -23.57 -35.21 11.64
C MET A 1 -22.66 -34.00 11.55
N THR A 2 -22.13 -33.53 12.68
CA THR A 2 -21.19 -32.41 12.73
C THR A 2 -19.87 -32.88 12.13
N SER A 3 -19.55 -32.38 10.93
CA SER A 3 -18.27 -32.61 10.27
C SER A 3 -17.13 -32.19 11.19
N THR A 4 -16.21 -33.12 11.49
CA THR A 4 -15.05 -32.92 12.37
C THR A 4 -13.83 -32.42 11.59
N VAL A 5 -14.06 -31.48 10.66
CA VAL A 5 -12.97 -30.91 9.85
C VAL A 5 -12.03 -30.13 10.78
N ARG A 6 -10.75 -30.47 10.71
CA ARG A 6 -9.68 -29.79 11.44
C ARG A 6 -8.87 -28.95 10.45
N VAL A 7 -8.76 -27.65 10.72
CA VAL A 7 -7.83 -26.77 9.97
C VAL A 7 -6.48 -26.72 10.68
N ARG A 8 -5.39 -26.89 9.94
CA ARG A 8 -4.01 -26.86 10.45
C ARG A 8 -3.05 -26.26 9.41
N PRO A 9 -1.85 -25.81 9.82
CA PRO A 9 -0.77 -25.51 8.88
C PRO A 9 -0.46 -26.71 7.97
N ALA A 10 -0.19 -26.41 6.70
CA ALA A 10 0.28 -27.38 5.74
C ALA A 10 1.71 -27.83 6.07
N THR A 11 2.04 -29.03 5.65
CA THR A 11 3.35 -29.65 5.76
C THR A 11 3.82 -30.09 4.38
N HIS A 12 5.10 -30.45 4.24
CA HIS A 12 5.61 -31.01 2.98
C HIS A 12 4.88 -32.28 2.52
N ALA A 13 4.26 -33.03 3.43
CA ALA A 13 3.45 -34.21 3.07
C ALA A 13 2.14 -33.84 2.35
N ASP A 14 1.64 -32.61 2.54
CA ASP A 14 0.40 -32.14 1.93
C ASP A 14 0.64 -31.57 0.51
N ALA A 15 1.87 -31.21 0.16
CA ALA A 15 2.22 -30.52 -1.10
C ALA A 15 1.69 -31.20 -2.37
N PRO A 16 1.81 -32.54 -2.54
CA PRO A 16 1.31 -33.21 -3.75
C PRO A 16 -0.21 -33.09 -3.95
N LEU A 17 -0.97 -32.78 -2.90
CA LEU A 17 -2.43 -32.73 -2.93
C LEU A 17 -2.97 -31.36 -3.35
N LEU A 18 -2.20 -30.29 -3.18
CA LEU A 18 -2.74 -28.92 -3.27
C LEU A 18 -3.15 -28.56 -4.70
N ALA A 19 -2.28 -28.81 -5.68
CA ALA A 19 -2.59 -28.56 -7.08
C ALA A 19 -3.76 -29.42 -7.59
N GLU A 20 -3.88 -30.67 -7.10
CA GLU A 20 -5.00 -31.56 -7.43
C GLU A 20 -6.33 -31.03 -6.88
N ILE A 21 -6.34 -30.55 -5.63
CA ILE A 21 -7.53 -29.99 -5.00
C ILE A 21 -7.99 -28.71 -5.71
N GLU A 22 -7.05 -27.86 -6.11
CA GLU A 22 -7.34 -26.63 -6.86
C GLU A 22 -7.90 -26.95 -8.24
N ALA A 23 -7.23 -27.83 -9.01
CA ALA A 23 -7.74 -28.29 -10.30
C ALA A 23 -9.15 -28.88 -10.20
N ALA A 24 -9.42 -29.67 -9.16
CA ALA A 24 -10.75 -30.23 -8.91
C ALA A 24 -11.78 -29.12 -8.61
N ALA A 25 -11.42 -28.12 -7.79
CA ALA A 25 -12.31 -27.00 -7.47
C ALA A 25 -12.60 -26.13 -8.70
N ASP A 26 -11.60 -25.89 -9.56
CA ASP A 26 -11.73 -25.09 -10.79
C ASP A 26 -12.72 -25.68 -11.80
N THR A 27 -12.96 -27.00 -11.77
CA THR A 27 -14.00 -27.63 -12.61
C THR A 27 -15.40 -27.06 -12.38
N LEU A 28 -15.66 -26.48 -11.20
CA LEU A 28 -16.94 -25.82 -10.91
C LEU A 28 -17.03 -24.45 -11.57
N LEU A 29 -15.90 -23.80 -11.83
CA LEU A 29 -15.83 -22.51 -12.54
C LEU A 29 -16.08 -22.70 -14.04
N ALA A 30 -15.73 -23.85 -14.61
CA ALA A 30 -15.99 -24.17 -16.01
C ALA A 30 -17.49 -24.18 -16.38
N ALA A 31 -18.39 -24.30 -15.39
CA ALA A 31 -19.83 -24.16 -15.61
C ALA A 31 -20.28 -22.70 -15.80
N HIS A 32 -19.42 -21.74 -15.48
CA HIS A 32 -19.72 -20.31 -15.46
C HIS A 32 -18.80 -19.48 -16.36
N LEU A 33 -17.60 -19.97 -16.67
CA LEU A 33 -16.53 -19.24 -17.32
C LEU A 33 -15.80 -20.14 -18.33
N ASP A 34 -15.15 -19.54 -19.33
CA ASP A 34 -14.20 -20.25 -20.19
C ASP A 34 -12.85 -20.36 -19.49
N THR A 35 -12.52 -21.55 -18.97
CA THR A 35 -11.28 -21.82 -18.23
C THR A 35 -10.19 -22.45 -19.10
N SER A 36 -10.40 -22.58 -20.42
CA SER A 36 -9.50 -23.33 -21.32
C SER A 36 -8.10 -22.70 -21.47
N GLY A 37 -7.99 -21.40 -21.22
CA GLY A 37 -6.73 -20.64 -21.32
C GLY A 37 -5.98 -20.49 -20.01
N TRP A 38 -6.42 -21.11 -18.92
CA TRP A 38 -5.78 -20.93 -17.61
C TRP A 38 -4.46 -21.69 -17.52
N ALA A 39 -3.48 -21.05 -16.87
CA ALA A 39 -2.28 -21.75 -16.40
C ALA A 39 -2.66 -22.88 -15.43
N PRO A 40 -1.86 -23.95 -15.34
CA PRO A 40 -2.11 -25.00 -14.36
C PRO A 40 -1.99 -24.47 -12.93
N PRO A 41 -2.71 -25.06 -11.95
CA PRO A 41 -2.56 -24.71 -10.54
C PRO A 41 -1.11 -24.77 -10.07
N THR A 42 -0.73 -23.81 -9.22
CA THR A 42 0.62 -23.74 -8.67
C THR A 42 0.94 -24.99 -7.84
N ALA A 43 2.16 -25.51 -7.99
CA ALA A 43 2.62 -26.68 -7.24
C ALA A 43 2.65 -26.41 -5.73
N GLY A 44 2.35 -27.44 -4.93
CA GLY A 44 2.36 -27.31 -3.48
C GLY A 44 3.75 -27.02 -2.90
N GLU A 45 4.80 -27.53 -3.53
CA GLU A 45 6.20 -27.24 -3.16
C GLU A 45 6.54 -25.76 -3.37
N GLU A 46 6.03 -25.16 -4.45
CA GLU A 46 6.21 -23.72 -4.68
C GLU A 46 5.46 -22.92 -3.62
N ARG A 47 4.22 -23.29 -3.28
CA ARG A 47 3.44 -22.64 -2.21
C ARG A 47 4.15 -22.69 -0.86
N LEU A 48 4.68 -23.86 -0.48
CA LEU A 48 5.44 -24.03 0.76
C LEU A 48 6.78 -23.29 0.77
N GLY A 49 7.34 -23.03 -0.41
CA GLY A 49 8.60 -22.30 -0.57
C GLY A 49 8.45 -20.78 -0.57
N ARG A 50 7.22 -20.24 -0.53
CA ARG A 50 7.00 -18.79 -0.44
C ARG A 50 7.25 -18.32 0.99
N ASP A 51 8.10 -17.31 1.13
CA ASP A 51 8.35 -16.65 2.40
C ASP A 51 7.19 -15.70 2.75
N GLY A 52 6.79 -15.69 4.02
CA GLY A 52 5.70 -14.85 4.51
C GLY A 52 4.30 -15.43 4.25
N GLY A 53 3.31 -14.96 5.01
CA GLY A 53 1.94 -15.47 4.93
C GLY A 53 1.74 -16.82 5.64
N ALA A 54 0.80 -17.62 5.14
CA ALA A 54 0.42 -18.90 5.74
C ALA A 54 -0.24 -19.84 4.72
N LEU A 55 0.08 -21.13 4.81
CA LEU A 55 -0.60 -22.18 4.04
C LEU A 55 -1.32 -23.12 5.00
N LEU A 56 -2.64 -23.21 4.87
CA LEU A 56 -3.52 -23.97 5.76
C LEU A 56 -4.23 -25.08 4.97
N VAL A 57 -4.39 -26.25 5.57
CA VAL A 57 -5.17 -27.36 5.02
C VAL A 57 -6.34 -27.70 5.93
N ALA A 58 -7.47 -28.06 5.31
CA ALA A 58 -8.61 -28.66 5.97
C ALA A 58 -8.50 -30.17 5.85
N GLU A 59 -8.37 -30.84 6.99
CA GLU A 59 -8.30 -32.29 7.10
C GLU A 59 -9.61 -32.83 7.66
N ASP A 60 -10.16 -33.84 7.00
CA ASP A 60 -11.31 -34.59 7.49
C ASP A 60 -10.99 -36.09 7.46
N GLU A 61 -11.13 -36.75 8.61
CA GLU A 61 -10.80 -38.17 8.80
C GLU A 61 -9.42 -38.57 8.24
N GLY A 62 -8.41 -37.72 8.43
CA GLY A 62 -7.03 -37.96 7.96
C GLY A 62 -6.79 -37.63 6.48
N THR A 63 -7.81 -37.14 5.75
CA THR A 63 -7.71 -36.76 4.35
C THR A 63 -7.75 -35.26 4.19
N VAL A 64 -6.81 -34.69 3.45
CA VAL A 64 -6.86 -33.26 3.08
C VAL A 64 -7.91 -33.04 1.98
N VAL A 65 -8.89 -32.20 2.29
CA VAL A 65 -10.07 -31.95 1.45
C VAL A 65 -10.17 -30.51 0.95
N GLY A 66 -9.32 -29.61 1.44
CA GLY A 66 -9.27 -28.23 1.04
C GLY A 66 -8.03 -27.53 1.59
N PHE A 67 -7.73 -26.35 1.07
CA PHE A 67 -6.64 -25.51 1.55
C PHE A 67 -6.92 -24.02 1.34
N ALA A 68 -6.19 -23.19 2.09
CA ALA A 68 -6.13 -21.75 1.94
C ALA A 68 -4.67 -21.31 1.92
N HIS A 69 -4.29 -20.50 0.94
CA HIS A 69 -2.95 -19.96 0.79
C HIS A 69 -2.98 -18.44 0.93
N LEU A 70 -2.22 -17.94 1.90
CA LEU A 70 -2.03 -16.53 2.19
C LEU A 70 -0.60 -16.14 1.83
N VAL A 71 -0.44 -15.06 1.09
CA VAL A 71 0.85 -14.43 0.79
C VAL A 71 0.91 -13.05 1.42
N ASP A 72 2.09 -12.66 1.91
CA ASP A 72 2.32 -11.29 2.36
C ASP A 72 2.61 -10.41 1.14
N LEU A 73 1.82 -9.35 0.93
CA LEU A 73 2.05 -8.43 -0.20
C LEU A 73 3.05 -7.32 0.13
N ASP A 74 3.63 -7.34 1.33
CA ASP A 74 4.23 -6.19 1.98
C ASP A 74 3.19 -5.05 2.15
N GLU A 75 3.34 -4.22 3.20
CA GLU A 75 2.44 -3.08 3.52
C GLU A 75 1.17 -3.38 4.31
N GLY A 76 1.22 -4.41 5.16
CA GLY A 76 0.20 -4.58 6.20
C GLY A 76 -1.15 -5.03 5.66
N ALA A 77 -1.13 -5.82 4.58
CA ALA A 77 -2.23 -6.66 4.13
C ALA A 77 -1.67 -8.00 3.65
N TRP A 78 -2.27 -9.10 4.11
CA TRP A 78 -2.03 -10.42 3.53
C TRP A 78 -3.10 -10.70 2.47
N HIS A 79 -2.71 -11.35 1.40
CA HIS A 79 -3.58 -11.69 0.28
C HIS A 79 -3.91 -13.17 0.29
N LEU A 80 -5.21 -13.49 0.25
CA LEU A 80 -5.69 -14.85 0.03
C LEU A 80 -5.53 -15.19 -1.46
N ASP A 81 -4.37 -15.76 -1.78
CA ASP A 81 -3.94 -16.16 -3.13
C ASP A 81 -4.77 -17.33 -3.66
N ALA A 82 -5.13 -18.28 -2.80
CA ALA A 82 -5.97 -19.40 -3.17
C ALA A 82 -6.84 -19.88 -2.01
N LEU A 83 -8.07 -20.29 -2.31
CA LEU A 83 -8.97 -21.00 -1.41
C LEU A 83 -9.73 -22.06 -2.21
N ALA A 84 -9.40 -23.33 -1.98
CA ALA A 84 -10.00 -24.44 -2.72
C ALA A 84 -10.50 -25.53 -1.77
N VAL A 85 -11.63 -26.13 -2.12
CA VAL A 85 -12.21 -27.29 -1.42
C VAL A 85 -12.69 -28.26 -2.49
N ARG A 86 -12.37 -29.55 -2.33
CA ARG A 86 -12.80 -30.62 -3.24
C ARG A 86 -14.32 -30.54 -3.48
N PRO A 87 -14.81 -30.65 -4.74
CA PRO A 87 -16.22 -30.47 -5.07
C PRO A 87 -17.19 -31.30 -4.21
N GLU A 88 -16.83 -32.55 -3.91
CA GLU A 88 -17.66 -33.49 -3.13
C GLU A 88 -17.80 -33.07 -1.66
N ARG A 89 -16.93 -32.17 -1.21
CA ARG A 89 -16.83 -31.67 0.17
C ARG A 89 -17.32 -30.23 0.31
N GLN A 90 -17.72 -29.58 -0.79
CA GLN A 90 -18.26 -28.23 -0.75
C GLN A 90 -19.65 -28.17 -0.10
N ARG A 91 -20.08 -26.96 0.26
CA ARG A 91 -21.36 -26.66 0.93
C ARG A 91 -21.54 -27.33 2.31
N GLN A 92 -20.46 -27.83 2.91
CA GLN A 92 -20.43 -28.41 4.27
C GLN A 92 -19.82 -27.45 5.31
N GLY A 93 -19.53 -26.20 4.94
CA GLY A 93 -18.92 -25.19 5.83
C GLY A 93 -17.39 -25.16 5.82
N ILE A 94 -16.72 -26.11 5.15
CA ILE A 94 -15.25 -26.22 5.11
C ILE A 94 -14.58 -24.94 4.59
N GLY A 95 -15.06 -24.37 3.49
CA GLY A 95 -14.51 -23.11 2.96
C GLY A 95 -14.63 -21.94 3.95
N THR A 96 -15.70 -21.88 4.73
CA THR A 96 -15.88 -20.88 5.79
C THR A 96 -14.89 -21.09 6.94
N GLU A 97 -14.66 -22.34 7.35
CA GLU A 97 -13.68 -22.66 8.41
C GLU A 97 -12.24 -22.38 7.97
N LEU A 98 -11.89 -22.70 6.72
CA LEU A 98 -10.60 -22.31 6.12
C LEU A 98 -10.44 -20.79 6.08
N LEU A 99 -11.46 -20.05 5.64
CA LEU A 99 -11.40 -18.59 5.59
C LEU A 99 -11.24 -17.97 6.97
N ARG A 100 -11.97 -18.48 7.99
CA ARG A 100 -11.82 -18.01 9.38
C ARG A 100 -10.43 -18.30 9.94
N ALA A 101 -9.88 -19.47 9.65
CA ALA A 101 -8.52 -19.81 10.06
C ALA A 101 -7.49 -18.93 9.34
N ALA A 102 -7.71 -18.61 8.08
CA ALA A 102 -6.90 -17.66 7.32
C ALA A 102 -6.95 -16.26 7.98
N GLU A 103 -8.14 -15.73 8.29
CA GLU A 103 -8.30 -14.46 9.00
C GLU A 103 -7.59 -14.45 10.37
N ALA A 104 -7.68 -15.54 11.12
CA ALA A 104 -6.96 -15.69 12.39
C ALA A 104 -5.44 -15.70 12.21
N ALA A 105 -4.93 -16.31 11.13
CA ALA A 105 -3.51 -16.30 10.80
C ALA A 105 -3.02 -14.89 10.44
N VAL A 106 -3.82 -14.11 9.68
CA VAL A 106 -3.52 -12.70 9.37
C VAL A 106 -3.37 -11.87 10.64
N LEU A 107 -4.32 -12.01 11.58
CA LEU A 107 -4.27 -11.32 12.87
C LEU A 107 -3.04 -11.74 13.70
N ALA A 108 -2.72 -13.04 13.73
CA ALA A 108 -1.53 -13.55 14.41
C ALA A 108 -0.22 -13.05 13.77
N GLY A 109 -0.23 -12.76 12.47
CA GLY A 109 0.86 -12.10 11.74
C GLY A 109 1.01 -10.60 12.02
N GLY A 110 0.17 -10.02 12.90
CA GLY A 110 0.22 -8.59 13.24
C GLY A 110 -0.41 -7.66 12.18
N VAL A 111 -1.13 -8.26 11.23
CA VAL A 111 -1.80 -7.56 10.13
C VAL A 111 -3.31 -7.52 10.41
N GLY A 112 -3.98 -6.42 10.07
CA GLY A 112 -5.40 -6.24 10.37
C GLY A 112 -6.31 -6.18 9.15
N ALA A 113 -5.82 -6.51 7.96
CA ALA A 113 -6.63 -6.67 6.76
C ALA A 113 -6.22 -7.90 5.95
N MET A 114 -7.21 -8.50 5.30
CA MET A 114 -7.01 -9.53 4.29
C MET A 114 -7.60 -9.05 2.96
N THR A 115 -6.86 -9.23 1.87
CA THR A 115 -7.32 -8.96 0.50
C THR A 115 -7.49 -10.26 -0.28
N LEU A 116 -8.24 -10.21 -1.36
CA LEU A 116 -8.39 -11.30 -2.32
C LEU A 116 -8.77 -10.77 -3.70
N MET A 117 -8.52 -11.57 -4.73
CA MET A 117 -9.05 -11.37 -6.08
C MET A 117 -10.05 -12.47 -6.39
N THR A 118 -11.17 -12.13 -7.02
CA THR A 118 -12.20 -13.13 -7.35
C THR A 118 -13.09 -12.71 -8.53
N PHE A 119 -13.89 -13.63 -9.07
CA PHE A 119 -14.87 -13.31 -10.11
C PHE A 119 -16.08 -12.61 -9.51
N ALA A 120 -16.45 -11.47 -10.09
CA ALA A 120 -17.51 -10.61 -9.57
C ALA A 120 -18.89 -11.26 -9.68
N ASP A 121 -19.12 -11.99 -10.77
CA ASP A 121 -20.46 -12.42 -11.18
C ASP A 121 -20.71 -13.92 -10.93
N VAL A 122 -19.71 -14.66 -10.41
CA VAL A 122 -19.86 -16.08 -10.03
C VAL A 122 -20.48 -16.19 -8.63
N PRO A 123 -21.62 -16.90 -8.43
CA PRO A 123 -22.40 -16.85 -7.18
C PRO A 123 -21.65 -17.28 -5.90
N PHE A 124 -20.67 -18.18 -6.02
CA PHE A 124 -19.85 -18.67 -4.93
C PHE A 124 -18.51 -17.92 -4.75
N ASN A 125 -18.28 -16.86 -5.53
CA ASN A 125 -17.10 -15.99 -5.46
C ASN A 125 -17.43 -14.66 -4.76
N ALA A 126 -17.40 -13.51 -5.45
CA ALA A 126 -17.60 -12.20 -4.81
C ALA A 126 -18.87 -12.10 -3.94
N PRO A 127 -20.04 -12.63 -4.36
CA PRO A 127 -21.24 -12.61 -3.51
C PRO A 127 -21.12 -13.45 -2.23
N TRP A 128 -20.27 -14.48 -2.20
CA TRP A 128 -19.99 -15.25 -0.99
C TRP A 128 -19.10 -14.47 -0.03
N TYR A 129 -18.01 -13.88 -0.53
CA TYR A 129 -17.13 -13.04 0.28
C TYR A 129 -17.85 -11.78 0.81
N ALA A 130 -18.72 -11.16 0.02
CA ALA A 130 -19.52 -10.01 0.44
C ALA A 130 -20.40 -10.32 1.67
N ARG A 131 -21.02 -11.50 1.70
CA ARG A 131 -21.81 -11.97 2.86
C ARG A 131 -20.97 -12.20 4.12
N LEU A 132 -19.66 -12.38 3.96
CA LEU A 132 -18.69 -12.54 5.04
C LEU A 132 -18.00 -11.22 5.42
N GLY A 133 -18.44 -10.09 4.87
CA GLY A 133 -17.97 -8.75 5.25
C GLY A 133 -16.80 -8.22 4.41
N TYR A 134 -16.49 -8.85 3.28
CA TYR A 134 -15.55 -8.28 2.31
C TYR A 134 -16.24 -7.23 1.45
N THR A 135 -15.54 -6.16 1.14
CA THR A 135 -16.02 -5.09 0.26
C THR A 135 -15.16 -5.00 -0.99
N THR A 136 -15.77 -4.75 -2.15
CA THR A 136 -15.06 -4.50 -3.40
C THR A 136 -14.26 -3.20 -3.33
N VAL A 137 -13.07 -3.18 -3.92
CA VAL A 137 -12.22 -2.00 -4.05
C VAL A 137 -11.84 -1.85 -5.52
N GLU A 138 -12.24 -0.75 -6.13
CA GLU A 138 -11.96 -0.45 -7.54
C GLU A 138 -11.43 1.01 -7.65
N PRO A 139 -10.27 1.23 -8.31
CA PRO A 139 -9.36 0.22 -8.83
C PRO A 139 -8.70 -0.61 -7.71
N PRO A 140 -8.14 -1.80 -8.00
CA PRO A 140 -7.34 -2.54 -7.03
C PRO A 140 -6.24 -1.67 -6.43
N PRO A 141 -6.00 -1.71 -5.11
CA PRO A 141 -4.90 -0.98 -4.50
C PRO A 141 -3.56 -1.33 -5.13
N SER A 142 -2.63 -0.36 -5.15
CA SER A 142 -1.36 -0.51 -5.86
C SER A 142 -0.45 -1.63 -5.38
N PHE A 143 -0.51 -1.97 -4.09
CA PHE A 143 0.19 -3.14 -3.54
C PHE A 143 -0.35 -4.48 -4.09
N MET A 144 -1.54 -4.49 -4.71
CA MET A 144 -2.11 -5.66 -5.40
C MET A 144 -1.78 -5.73 -6.90
N HIS A 145 -1.09 -4.74 -7.50
CA HIS A 145 -0.82 -4.76 -8.94
C HIS A 145 0.03 -5.95 -9.39
N ALA A 146 0.93 -6.43 -8.53
CA ALA A 146 1.69 -7.65 -8.81
C ALA A 146 0.73 -8.84 -8.96
N VAL A 147 -0.22 -9.00 -8.03
CA VAL A 147 -1.27 -10.03 -8.09
C VAL A 147 -2.10 -9.88 -9.37
N VAL A 148 -2.54 -8.66 -9.70
CA VAL A 148 -3.34 -8.41 -10.92
C VAL A 148 -2.58 -8.84 -12.17
N ARG A 149 -1.31 -8.45 -12.29
CA ARG A 149 -0.46 -8.83 -13.43
C ARG A 149 -0.24 -10.35 -13.48
N ASP A 150 -0.06 -10.98 -12.34
CA ASP A 150 0.17 -12.42 -12.26
C ASP A 150 -1.12 -13.21 -12.65
N GLU A 151 -2.32 -12.72 -12.28
CA GLU A 151 -3.60 -13.26 -12.76
C GLU A 151 -3.81 -13.06 -14.27
N GLU A 152 -3.42 -11.90 -14.81
CA GLU A 152 -3.45 -11.62 -16.26
C GLU A 152 -2.52 -12.57 -17.02
N ALA A 153 -1.29 -12.76 -16.53
CA ALA A 153 -0.33 -13.68 -17.11
C ALA A 153 -0.80 -15.15 -17.03
N ALA A 154 -1.55 -15.50 -15.99
CA ALA A 154 -2.17 -16.82 -15.83
C ALA A 154 -3.43 -17.03 -16.69
N GLY A 155 -3.90 -16.00 -17.42
CA GLY A 155 -5.07 -16.07 -18.30
C GLY A 155 -6.42 -16.00 -17.57
N VAL A 156 -6.43 -15.86 -16.24
CA VAL A 156 -7.65 -15.89 -15.42
C VAL A 156 -8.52 -14.66 -15.66
N ALA A 157 -7.89 -13.49 -15.86
CA ALA A 157 -8.58 -12.22 -16.09
C ALA A 157 -9.37 -12.18 -17.42
N ALA A 158 -9.00 -13.01 -18.40
CA ALA A 158 -9.68 -13.06 -19.69
C ALA A 158 -11.06 -13.75 -19.63
N SER A 159 -11.31 -14.57 -18.60
CA SER A 159 -12.50 -15.43 -18.52
C SER A 159 -13.73 -14.76 -17.93
N GLY A 160 -13.58 -13.59 -17.29
CA GLY A 160 -14.68 -12.86 -16.69
C GLY A 160 -14.20 -11.68 -15.83
N ARG A 161 -15.14 -10.85 -15.37
CA ARG A 161 -14.83 -9.66 -14.58
C ARG A 161 -14.21 -10.03 -13.24
N ARG A 162 -12.93 -9.68 -13.06
CA ARG A 162 -12.19 -9.82 -11.80
C ARG A 162 -12.41 -8.59 -10.92
N VAL A 163 -12.55 -8.80 -9.62
CA VAL A 163 -12.66 -7.73 -8.61
C VAL A 163 -11.73 -7.99 -7.46
N ALA A 164 -11.06 -6.94 -6.99
CA ALA A 164 -10.35 -6.94 -5.72
C ALA A 164 -11.35 -6.74 -4.59
N MET A 165 -11.19 -7.50 -3.51
CA MET A 165 -11.98 -7.34 -2.30
C MET A 165 -11.07 -7.25 -1.08
N VAL A 166 -11.49 -6.49 -0.07
CA VAL A 166 -10.77 -6.31 1.21
C VAL A 166 -11.72 -6.53 2.38
N ARG A 167 -11.19 -7.06 3.48
CA ARG A 167 -11.85 -7.07 4.78
C ARG A 167 -10.91 -6.58 5.86
N SER A 168 -11.35 -5.57 6.62
CA SER A 168 -10.70 -5.20 7.89
C SER A 168 -11.03 -6.26 8.95
N LEU A 169 -10.01 -6.86 9.54
CA LEU A 169 -10.10 -7.83 10.63
C LEU A 169 -9.92 -7.16 12.00
N VAL A 170 -9.38 -5.93 12.01
CA VAL A 170 -9.32 -5.07 13.18
C VAL A 170 -10.40 -3.99 13.10
N GLY A 171 -10.73 -3.39 14.26
CA GLY A 171 -11.63 -2.24 14.32
C GLY A 171 -11.12 -1.07 13.47
N ALA A 172 -12.03 -0.20 13.04
CA ALA A 172 -11.68 0.93 12.18
C ALA A 172 -10.62 1.83 12.85
N VAL A 173 -9.43 1.87 12.24
CA VAL A 173 -8.35 2.80 12.63
C VAL A 173 -8.51 4.09 11.82
N THR A 174 -8.77 5.20 12.50
CA THR A 174 -8.78 6.52 11.86
C THR A 174 -7.36 6.90 11.44
N PRO A 175 -7.12 7.21 10.14
CA PRO A 175 -5.83 7.71 9.69
C PRO A 175 -5.42 8.97 10.44
N ARG A 176 -4.16 9.06 10.85
CA ARG A 176 -3.59 10.27 11.43
C ARG A 176 -3.05 11.15 10.31
N LEU A 177 -3.39 12.43 10.34
CA LEU A 177 -2.85 13.40 9.38
C LEU A 177 -1.32 13.47 9.50
N ALA A 178 -0.64 13.45 8.36
CA ALA A 178 0.80 13.44 8.27
C ALA A 178 1.29 14.19 7.03
N VAL A 179 2.58 14.53 7.03
CA VAL A 179 3.27 15.17 5.93
C VAL A 179 4.58 14.46 5.65
N SER A 180 5.01 14.47 4.40
CA SER A 180 6.34 14.02 4.00
C SER A 180 6.92 14.99 2.99
N VAL A 181 8.17 15.40 3.21
CA VAL A 181 8.86 16.34 2.33
C VAL A 181 9.98 15.62 1.59
N ILE A 182 10.10 15.88 0.30
CA ILE A 182 11.05 15.24 -0.62
C ILE A 182 12.05 16.31 -1.04
N PRO A 183 13.18 16.51 -0.31
CA PRO A 183 14.24 17.37 -0.78
C PRO A 183 14.87 16.79 -2.05
N LEU A 184 14.93 17.59 -3.10
CA LEU A 184 15.49 17.20 -4.40
C LEU A 184 16.64 18.12 -4.81
N ARG A 185 17.65 17.54 -5.46
CA ARG A 185 18.71 18.29 -6.13
C ARG A 185 19.18 17.58 -7.39
N ASP A 186 19.69 18.37 -8.33
CA ASP A 186 20.44 17.84 -9.46
C ASP A 186 21.94 17.87 -9.10
N GLU A 187 22.59 16.71 -9.15
CA GLU A 187 24.04 16.60 -8.91
C GLU A 187 24.65 15.54 -9.82
N GLY A 188 25.77 15.86 -10.47
CA GLY A 188 26.45 14.94 -11.39
C GLY A 188 25.59 14.53 -12.58
N GLY A 189 24.61 15.35 -12.99
CA GLY A 189 23.67 15.04 -14.07
C GLY A 189 22.62 13.99 -13.68
N GLN A 190 22.37 13.79 -12.39
CA GLN A 190 21.36 12.87 -11.86
C GLN A 190 20.44 13.60 -10.88
N LEU A 191 19.15 13.28 -10.93
CA LEU A 191 18.21 13.67 -9.89
C LEU A 191 18.47 12.83 -8.63
N GLN A 192 18.70 13.51 -7.52
CA GLN A 192 18.86 12.92 -6.20
C GLN A 192 17.74 13.35 -5.26
N ALA A 193 17.35 12.46 -4.36
CA ALA A 193 16.45 12.74 -3.25
C ALA A 193 17.20 12.55 -1.92
N TYR A 194 16.89 13.40 -0.92
CA TYR A 194 17.34 13.14 0.44
C TYR A 194 16.39 12.15 1.10
N VAL A 195 16.93 11.00 1.52
CA VAL A 195 16.15 9.89 2.09
C VAL A 195 16.73 9.44 3.42
N GLN A 196 15.89 8.76 4.19
CA GLN A 196 16.22 8.15 5.47
C GLN A 196 15.97 6.65 5.42
N HIS A 197 16.91 5.86 5.93
CA HIS A 197 16.76 4.41 6.06
C HIS A 197 16.35 4.10 7.51
N ARG A 198 15.09 3.74 7.71
CA ARG A 198 14.53 3.55 9.06
C ARG A 198 15.17 2.34 9.75
N VAL A 199 15.40 2.44 11.05
CA VAL A 199 15.87 1.30 11.85
C VAL A 199 14.85 0.16 11.84
N ALA A 200 15.32 -1.08 11.93
CA ALA A 200 14.50 -2.28 11.78
C ALA A 200 13.52 -2.52 12.95
N GLN A 201 13.78 -1.90 14.09
CA GLN A 201 12.99 -2.03 15.33
C GLN A 201 11.81 -1.05 15.39
N MET A 202 11.57 -0.26 14.35
CA MET A 202 10.48 0.69 14.30
C MET A 202 9.11 0.00 14.19
N ASP A 203 8.12 0.55 14.90
CA ASP A 203 6.75 0.04 14.83
C ASP A 203 6.03 0.34 13.49
N PHE A 204 6.55 1.26 12.68
CA PHE A 204 5.99 1.62 11.38
C PHE A 204 7.12 1.87 10.36
N ALA A 205 6.93 1.36 9.15
CA ALA A 205 7.90 1.44 8.05
C ALA A 205 9.31 0.92 8.43
N ALA A 206 9.38 -0.10 9.30
CA ALA A 206 10.65 -0.65 9.80
C ALA A 206 11.54 -1.15 8.65
N GLY A 207 12.81 -0.72 8.63
CA GLY A 207 13.75 -1.09 7.58
C GLY A 207 13.34 -0.64 6.17
N ARG A 208 12.44 0.34 6.04
CA ARG A 208 12.04 0.95 4.77
C ARG A 208 12.82 2.25 4.55
N VAL A 209 13.03 2.60 3.29
CA VAL A 209 13.49 3.94 2.90
C VAL A 209 12.29 4.88 2.87
N VAL A 210 12.42 6.03 3.53
CA VAL A 210 11.39 7.08 3.62
C VAL A 210 12.00 8.44 3.31
N PHE A 211 11.14 9.43 3.08
CA PHE A 211 11.56 10.83 3.08
C PHE A 211 11.31 11.45 4.47
N PRO A 212 11.98 12.57 4.80
CA PRO A 212 11.70 13.28 6.04
C PRO A 212 10.22 13.61 6.19
N GLY A 213 9.70 13.52 7.41
CA GLY A 213 8.30 13.80 7.68
C GLY A 213 7.71 13.05 8.85
N GLY A 214 6.50 13.46 9.22
CA GLY A 214 5.84 12.96 10.40
C GLY A 214 4.40 13.42 10.52
N ARG A 215 3.89 13.37 11.75
CA ARG A 215 2.49 13.66 12.02
C ARG A 215 2.30 15.17 12.09
N VAL A 216 1.10 15.61 11.70
CA VAL A 216 0.65 16.95 12.08
C VAL A 216 0.35 16.94 13.57
N ASP A 217 1.00 17.82 14.33
CA ASP A 217 0.84 17.98 15.76
C ASP A 217 0.04 19.25 16.10
N PRO A 218 -0.54 19.34 17.32
CA PRO A 218 -1.29 20.53 17.74
C PRO A 218 -0.50 21.84 17.65
N GLN A 219 0.83 21.78 17.77
CA GLN A 219 1.71 22.95 17.64
C GLN A 219 1.73 23.54 16.23
N ASP A 220 1.56 22.71 15.19
CA ASP A 220 1.53 23.18 13.80
C ASP A 220 0.28 24.04 13.56
N ARG A 221 -0.85 23.61 14.14
CA ARG A 221 -2.11 24.37 14.13
C ARG A 221 -2.01 25.65 14.95
N ALA A 222 -1.35 25.60 16.10
CA ALA A 222 -1.11 26.78 16.93
C ALA A 222 -0.23 27.81 16.20
N ALA A 223 0.84 27.38 15.54
CA ALA A 223 1.73 28.25 14.77
C ALA A 223 0.97 29.00 13.66
N VAL A 224 0.10 28.31 12.92
CA VAL A 224 -0.74 28.93 11.88
C VAL A 224 -1.75 29.91 12.48
N ALA A 225 -2.41 29.54 13.58
CA ALA A 225 -3.35 30.43 14.27
C ALA A 225 -2.66 31.70 14.78
N ASP A 226 -1.43 31.58 15.31
CA ASP A 226 -0.63 32.67 15.82
C ASP A 226 -0.20 33.63 14.71
N ALA A 227 0.26 33.09 13.58
CA ALA A 227 0.70 33.86 12.43
C ALA A 227 -0.42 34.58 11.68
N ARG A 228 -1.66 34.11 11.80
CA ARG A 228 -2.84 34.76 11.23
C ARG A 228 -3.46 35.82 12.15
N ARG A 229 -2.90 36.06 13.35
CA ARG A 229 -3.38 37.13 14.23
C ARG A 229 -3.16 38.51 13.59
N PRO A 230 -4.07 39.48 13.81
CA PRO A 230 -3.86 40.85 13.34
C PRO A 230 -2.54 41.43 13.85
N GLY A 231 -1.68 41.88 12.93
CA GLY A 231 -0.39 42.48 13.26
C GLY A 231 0.77 41.50 13.48
N ALA A 232 0.58 40.20 13.23
CA ALA A 232 1.68 39.24 13.16
C ALA A 232 2.43 39.36 11.82
N ASP A 233 3.71 38.97 11.81
CA ASP A 233 4.55 38.95 10.60
C ASP A 233 4.18 37.84 9.60
N GLY A 234 3.18 37.01 9.93
CA GLY A 234 2.79 35.82 9.16
C GLY A 234 3.78 34.66 9.33
N LEU A 235 3.46 33.51 8.73
CA LEU A 235 4.37 32.34 8.67
C LEU A 235 5.32 32.42 7.46
N GLY A 236 5.22 33.47 6.64
CA GLY A 236 5.76 33.47 5.27
C GLY A 236 4.87 32.66 4.33
N ALA A 237 4.63 33.22 3.13
CA ALA A 237 3.93 32.58 2.00
C ALA A 237 2.65 31.78 2.31
N ASP A 238 1.93 32.07 3.40
CA ASP A 238 0.63 31.47 3.69
C ASP A 238 -0.36 31.99 2.65
N PRO A 239 -0.79 31.16 1.68
CA PRO A 239 -1.52 31.68 0.57
C PRO A 239 -2.96 31.94 1.00
N ALA A 240 -3.50 33.11 0.62
CA ALA A 240 -4.92 33.43 0.88
C ALA A 240 -5.88 32.45 0.19
N VAL A 241 -5.37 31.69 -0.80
CA VAL A 241 -6.08 30.67 -1.57
C VAL A 241 -5.21 29.42 -1.57
N PRO A 242 -5.74 28.22 -1.25
CA PRO A 242 -4.96 27.00 -1.29
C PRO A 242 -4.39 26.75 -2.70
N ASP A 243 -3.28 26.02 -2.78
CA ASP A 243 -2.73 25.57 -4.05
C ASP A 243 -3.78 24.71 -4.78
N PRO A 244 -4.11 25.02 -6.05
CA PRO A 244 -5.10 24.27 -6.81
C PRO A 244 -4.76 22.79 -6.99
N ALA A 245 -3.50 22.38 -6.78
CA ALA A 245 -3.10 20.98 -6.78
C ALA A 245 -3.90 20.13 -5.77
N TRP A 246 -4.35 20.71 -4.66
CA TRP A 246 -5.10 20.01 -3.62
C TRP A 246 -6.61 19.88 -3.89
N ALA A 247 -7.11 20.44 -4.99
CA ALA A 247 -8.54 20.59 -5.25
C ALA A 247 -9.35 19.28 -5.29
N LEU A 248 -8.70 18.14 -5.53
CA LEU A 248 -9.33 16.82 -5.58
C LEU A 248 -8.93 15.91 -4.39
N THR A 249 -8.36 16.50 -3.35
CA THR A 249 -7.99 15.77 -2.14
C THR A 249 -9.02 15.95 -1.03
N SER A 250 -8.97 15.06 -0.05
CA SER A 250 -9.83 15.15 1.14
C SER A 250 -9.26 16.06 2.22
N LEU A 251 -8.54 17.15 1.85
CA LEU A 251 -8.03 18.14 2.82
C LEU A 251 -9.10 18.35 3.89
N PRO A 252 -8.78 18.09 5.18
CA PRO A 252 -9.80 17.74 6.16
C PRO A 252 -10.95 18.74 6.12
N ALA A 253 -12.13 18.23 5.75
CA ALA A 253 -13.33 19.00 5.38
C ALA A 253 -13.95 19.79 6.54
N THR A 254 -13.21 19.99 7.63
CA THR A 254 -13.61 20.62 8.88
C THR A 254 -13.20 22.09 8.99
N SER A 255 -12.44 22.63 8.02
CA SER A 255 -11.87 23.99 8.09
C SER A 255 -11.72 24.66 6.71
N ASP A 256 -11.33 25.94 6.72
CA ASP A 256 -10.84 26.68 5.54
C ASP A 256 -9.65 25.93 4.90
N PRO A 257 -9.73 25.51 3.62
CA PRO A 257 -8.65 24.77 2.94
C PRO A 257 -7.29 25.48 2.95
N ALA A 258 -7.27 26.82 2.91
CA ALA A 258 -6.02 27.57 3.00
C ALA A 258 -5.33 27.37 4.37
N VAL A 259 -6.13 27.29 5.44
CA VAL A 259 -5.62 27.03 6.79
C VAL A 259 -5.09 25.60 6.90
N GLU A 260 -5.79 24.60 6.36
CA GLU A 260 -5.32 23.21 6.42
C GLU A 260 -4.02 23.01 5.63
N GLU A 261 -3.89 23.64 4.46
CA GLU A 261 -2.62 23.60 3.73
C GLU A 261 -1.50 24.30 4.50
N ALA A 262 -1.76 25.45 5.12
CA ALA A 262 -0.77 26.13 5.96
C ALA A 262 -0.30 25.25 7.12
N VAL A 263 -1.22 24.48 7.72
CA VAL A 263 -0.90 23.52 8.80
C VAL A 263 -0.02 22.39 8.28
N LEU A 264 -0.31 21.85 7.09
CA LEU A 264 0.52 20.82 6.47
C LEU A 264 1.94 21.34 6.17
N ARG A 265 2.06 22.57 5.66
CA ARG A 265 3.35 23.21 5.41
C ARG A 265 4.12 23.48 6.70
N ALA A 266 3.45 23.97 7.74
CA ALA A 266 4.06 24.18 9.05
C ALA A 266 4.62 22.87 9.63
N ALA A 267 3.84 21.79 9.56
CA ALA A 267 4.30 20.46 9.94
C ALA A 267 5.50 20.03 9.08
N GLY A 268 5.47 20.23 7.77
CA GLY A 268 6.56 19.83 6.87
C GLY A 268 7.88 20.55 7.17
N VAL A 269 7.81 21.85 7.46
CA VAL A 269 8.98 22.65 7.87
C VAL A 269 9.51 22.19 9.23
N ARG A 270 8.62 21.94 10.20
CA ARG A 270 9.02 21.44 11.52
C ARG A 270 9.73 20.10 11.42
N GLU A 271 9.12 19.12 10.75
CA GLU A 271 9.70 17.78 10.59
C GLU A 271 11.05 17.83 9.86
N LEU A 272 11.17 18.66 8.82
CA LEU A 272 12.47 18.90 8.16
C LEU A 272 13.52 19.47 9.13
N ALA A 273 13.15 20.44 9.96
CA ALA A 273 14.07 21.03 10.92
C ALA A 273 14.49 20.01 11.99
N GLU A 274 13.53 19.26 12.55
CA GLU A 274 13.76 18.27 13.60
C GLU A 274 14.62 17.08 13.11
N GLU A 275 14.38 16.61 11.89
CA GLU A 275 15.06 15.42 11.37
C GLU A 275 16.34 15.74 10.59
N THR A 276 16.42 16.93 9.98
CA THR A 276 17.51 17.29 9.06
C THR A 276 18.28 18.56 9.41
N GLY A 277 17.79 19.35 10.37
CA GLY A 277 18.35 20.66 10.70
C GLY A 277 18.09 21.75 9.65
N LEU A 278 17.26 21.48 8.63
CA LEU A 278 16.93 22.45 7.59
C LEU A 278 15.80 23.38 8.05
N GLU A 279 16.08 24.68 8.09
CA GLU A 279 15.07 25.72 8.20
C GLU A 279 14.75 26.24 6.79
N VAL A 280 13.47 26.17 6.38
CA VAL A 280 13.03 26.59 5.04
C VAL A 280 11.75 27.40 5.13
N ASP A 281 11.54 28.27 4.14
CA ASP A 281 10.27 28.98 3.98
C ASP A 281 9.15 27.97 3.68
N PRO A 282 7.99 28.01 4.38
CA PRO A 282 6.85 27.13 4.10
C PRO A 282 6.36 27.18 2.64
N GLY A 283 6.53 28.31 1.95
CA GLY A 283 6.20 28.51 0.54
C GLY A 283 7.16 27.83 -0.43
N ALA A 284 8.34 27.38 0.01
CA ALA A 284 9.26 26.60 -0.81
C ALA A 284 8.77 25.15 -1.03
N LEU A 285 7.82 24.68 -0.21
CA LEU A 285 7.23 23.35 -0.35
C LEU A 285 6.24 23.32 -1.52
N VAL A 286 6.44 22.42 -2.48
CA VAL A 286 5.56 22.31 -3.65
C VAL A 286 4.69 21.07 -3.50
N PRO A 287 3.35 21.18 -3.52
CA PRO A 287 2.43 20.04 -3.50
C PRO A 287 2.80 18.99 -4.55
N TRP A 288 2.90 17.74 -4.14
CA TRP A 288 3.31 16.65 -5.02
C TRP A 288 2.29 15.52 -5.08
N ASP A 289 1.91 14.96 -3.94
CA ASP A 289 1.08 13.76 -3.88
C ASP A 289 0.31 13.61 -2.57
N TRP A 290 -0.61 12.66 -2.50
CA TRP A 290 -1.46 12.41 -1.33
C TRP A 290 -1.81 10.92 -1.19
N TRP A 291 -1.57 10.35 -0.01
CA TRP A 291 -1.79 8.92 0.24
C TRP A 291 -2.40 8.65 1.60
N VAL A 292 -3.52 7.93 1.59
CA VAL A 292 -4.07 7.30 2.81
C VAL A 292 -3.60 5.85 2.92
N THR A 293 -3.06 5.47 4.07
CA THR A 293 -2.71 4.07 4.37
C THR A 293 -3.96 3.18 4.24
N PRO A 294 -3.88 2.01 3.59
CA PRO A 294 -5.00 1.10 3.42
C PRO A 294 -5.73 0.75 4.72
N VAL A 295 -7.01 0.40 4.60
CA VAL A 295 -7.82 -0.07 5.74
C VAL A 295 -7.26 -1.39 6.27
N GLY A 296 -7.25 -1.55 7.60
CA GLY A 296 -6.75 -2.74 8.29
C GLY A 296 -5.28 -2.71 8.67
N SER A 297 -4.51 -1.70 8.27
CA SER A 297 -3.22 -1.45 8.92
C SER A 297 -3.44 -1.00 10.38
N PRO A 298 -2.68 -1.53 11.37
CA PRO A 298 -2.85 -1.17 12.78
C PRO A 298 -2.47 0.29 13.06
N LYS A 299 -1.61 0.87 12.22
CA LYS A 299 -1.30 2.30 12.16
C LYS A 299 -1.61 2.80 10.76
N ARG A 300 -2.40 3.87 10.66
CA ARG A 300 -2.80 4.48 9.40
C ARG A 300 -2.47 5.96 9.40
N PHE A 301 -2.01 6.45 8.26
CA PHE A 301 -1.68 7.84 8.02
C PHE A 301 -2.42 8.36 6.80
N ASP A 302 -2.81 9.61 6.86
CA ASP A 302 -3.33 10.41 5.77
C ASP A 302 -2.24 11.43 5.43
N THR A 303 -1.39 11.07 4.46
CA THR A 303 -0.08 11.68 4.25
C THR A 303 -0.06 12.56 3.01
N TYR A 304 0.29 13.82 3.18
CA TYR A 304 0.46 14.80 2.11
C TYR A 304 1.94 14.97 1.78
N PHE A 305 2.30 14.84 0.51
CA PHE A 305 3.68 14.90 0.05
C PHE A 305 4.00 16.25 -0.60
N PHE A 306 5.14 16.82 -0.24
CA PHE A 306 5.69 18.02 -0.86
C PHE A 306 7.07 17.73 -1.45
N VAL A 307 7.39 18.37 -2.56
CA VAL A 307 8.76 18.48 -3.08
C VAL A 307 9.40 19.76 -2.56
N LEU A 308 10.69 19.70 -2.22
CA LEU A 308 11.51 20.86 -1.85
C LEU A 308 12.72 20.95 -2.79
N PRO A 309 12.85 22.00 -3.62
CA PRO A 309 14.09 22.30 -4.34
C PRO A 309 15.19 22.66 -3.34
N ALA A 310 16.18 21.77 -3.21
CA ALA A 310 17.15 21.81 -2.13
C ALA A 310 18.60 21.94 -2.63
N ALA A 311 18.77 22.52 -3.83
CA ALA A 311 20.09 22.85 -4.35
C ALA A 311 20.84 23.80 -3.38
N GLY A 312 22.04 23.39 -2.97
CA GLY A 312 22.85 24.15 -2.01
C GLY A 312 22.46 23.97 -0.53
N LEU A 313 21.40 23.21 -0.23
CA LEU A 313 21.06 22.85 1.15
C LEU A 313 21.90 21.66 1.63
N ALA A 314 22.18 21.62 2.92
CA ALA A 314 23.03 20.60 3.56
C ALA A 314 22.30 19.91 4.73
N PRO A 315 21.25 19.10 4.44
CA PRO A 315 20.56 18.31 5.46
C PRO A 315 21.52 17.34 6.15
N GLN A 316 21.28 17.10 7.44
CA GLN A 316 22.05 16.17 8.27
C GLN A 316 21.14 15.05 8.79
N ASN A 317 21.69 13.94 9.28
CA ASN A 317 20.88 12.96 10.01
C ASN A 317 20.81 13.36 11.49
N VAL A 318 19.76 14.07 11.89
CA VAL A 318 19.59 14.54 13.28
C VAL A 318 18.70 13.57 14.08
N THR A 319 17.96 12.71 13.38
CA THR A 319 17.02 11.76 14.01
C THR A 319 17.70 10.45 14.44
N THR A 320 17.21 9.87 15.54
CA THR A 320 17.56 8.49 15.95
C THR A 320 16.71 7.43 15.25
N GLU A 321 15.70 7.85 14.47
CA GLU A 321 14.77 6.96 13.78
C GLU A 321 15.37 6.28 12.54
N ALA A 322 16.46 6.83 12.02
CA ALA A 322 17.14 6.35 10.82
C ALA A 322 18.54 5.84 11.16
N SER A 323 18.91 4.66 10.64
CA SER A 323 20.28 4.14 10.74
C SER A 323 21.27 5.00 9.97
N HIS A 324 20.82 5.54 8.83
CA HIS A 324 21.53 6.53 8.04
C HIS A 324 20.53 7.34 7.19
N ALA A 325 20.94 8.55 6.82
CA ALA A 325 20.22 9.41 5.90
C ALA A 325 21.22 10.13 4.99
N GLY A 326 20.80 10.48 3.78
CA GLY A 326 21.68 11.08 2.81
C GLY A 326 21.04 11.34 1.46
N TRP A 327 21.80 12.02 0.61
CA TRP A 327 21.48 12.22 -0.79
C TRP A 327 21.72 10.94 -1.58
N GLU A 328 20.68 10.43 -2.23
CA GLU A 328 20.76 9.24 -3.07
C GLU A 328 20.14 9.47 -4.44
N SER A 329 20.72 8.83 -5.46
CA SER A 329 20.15 8.85 -6.81
C SER A 329 18.75 8.22 -6.80
N VAL A 330 17.77 8.91 -7.38
CA VAL A 330 16.40 8.38 -7.51
C VAL A 330 16.41 7.07 -8.32
N ALA A 331 17.17 7.02 -9.42
CA ALA A 331 17.33 5.80 -10.22
C ALA A 331 18.06 4.69 -9.44
N GLY A 332 19.06 5.06 -8.63
CA GLY A 332 19.78 4.14 -7.76
C GLY A 332 18.88 3.49 -6.70
N LEU A 333 18.00 4.27 -6.07
CA LEU A 333 17.02 3.77 -5.10
C LEU A 333 16.05 2.76 -5.73
N LEU A 334 15.53 3.05 -6.93
CA LEU A 334 14.65 2.14 -7.65
C LEU A 334 15.36 0.84 -8.05
N SER A 335 16.61 0.92 -8.53
CA SER A 335 17.42 -0.25 -8.87
C SER A 335 17.72 -1.12 -7.65
N SER A 336 18.08 -0.49 -6.53
CA SER A 336 18.31 -1.17 -5.24
C SER A 336 17.03 -1.83 -4.72
N ALA A 337 15.87 -1.19 -4.92
CA ALA A 337 14.58 -1.76 -4.54
C ALA A 337 14.18 -2.93 -5.45
N GLY A 338 14.50 -2.88 -6.74
CA GLY A 338 14.24 -3.95 -7.70
C GLY A 338 15.12 -5.19 -7.47
N SER A 339 16.29 -5.02 -6.86
CA SER A 339 17.19 -6.11 -6.46
C SER A 339 17.00 -6.57 -5.01
N GLY A 340 16.05 -5.98 -4.28
CA GLY A 340 15.77 -6.33 -2.88
C GLY A 340 16.79 -5.83 -1.85
N GLN A 341 17.76 -5.00 -2.25
CA GLN A 341 18.76 -4.41 -1.35
C GLN A 341 18.16 -3.38 -0.40
N VAL A 342 17.12 -2.67 -0.85
CA VAL A 342 16.33 -1.76 -0.01
C VAL A 342 14.86 -2.08 -0.16
N ARG A 343 14.08 -1.76 0.88
CA ARG A 343 12.63 -1.92 0.85
C ARG A 343 11.97 -0.56 0.80
N LEU A 344 11.09 -0.36 -0.18
CA LEU A 344 10.28 0.85 -0.32
C LEU A 344 8.86 0.56 0.13
N MET A 345 8.16 1.58 0.62
CA MET A 345 6.71 1.58 0.66
C MET A 345 6.15 2.00 -0.70
N THR A 346 4.90 1.65 -1.00
CA THR A 346 4.25 1.92 -2.27
C THR A 346 4.22 3.41 -2.61
N PRO A 347 3.85 4.33 -1.69
CA PRO A 347 3.92 5.76 -1.96
C PRO A 347 5.33 6.18 -2.40
N THR A 348 6.37 5.77 -1.65
CA THR A 348 7.77 6.07 -1.96
C THR A 348 8.19 5.52 -3.32
N ARG A 349 7.80 4.28 -3.65
CA ARG A 349 8.13 3.65 -4.93
C ARG A 349 7.47 4.37 -6.11
N VAL A 350 6.19 4.71 -5.99
CA VAL A 350 5.44 5.41 -7.05
C VAL A 350 6.06 6.80 -7.27
N ILE A 351 6.24 7.56 -6.19
CA ILE A 351 6.86 8.90 -6.25
C ILE A 351 8.26 8.83 -6.88
N LEU A 352 9.13 7.92 -6.44
CA LEU A 352 10.47 7.78 -7.02
C LEU A 352 10.41 7.41 -8.51
N THR A 353 9.43 6.58 -8.93
CA THR A 353 9.25 6.21 -10.34
C THR A 353 8.85 7.42 -11.19
N GLU A 354 7.93 8.25 -10.69
CA GLU A 354 7.53 9.50 -11.37
C GLU A 354 8.69 10.49 -11.46
N LEU A 355 9.41 10.69 -10.35
CA LEU A 355 10.58 11.57 -10.30
C LEU A 355 11.69 11.08 -11.25
N ALA A 356 11.93 9.77 -11.34
CA ALA A 356 12.89 9.19 -12.29
C ALA A 356 12.50 9.47 -13.75
N ALA A 357 11.19 9.42 -14.07
CA ALA A 357 10.71 9.71 -15.41
C ALA A 357 10.88 11.18 -15.80
N LEU A 358 10.85 12.10 -14.84
CA LEU A 358 11.06 13.54 -15.04
C LEU A 358 12.54 13.91 -15.12
N GLY A 359 13.38 13.27 -14.30
CA GLY A 359 14.83 13.26 -14.45
C GLY A 359 15.59 14.53 -14.03
N SER A 360 14.93 15.63 -13.69
CA SER A 360 15.55 16.83 -13.12
C SER A 360 14.62 17.62 -12.21
N VAL A 361 15.19 18.46 -11.33
CA VAL A 361 14.40 19.32 -10.44
C VAL A 361 13.52 20.28 -11.24
N ASP A 362 14.06 20.88 -12.30
CA ASP A 362 13.31 21.80 -13.16
C ASP A 362 12.09 21.12 -13.82
N ALA A 363 12.25 19.89 -14.32
CA ALA A 363 11.16 19.13 -14.92
C ALA A 363 10.09 18.77 -13.88
N VAL A 364 10.51 18.43 -12.65
CA VAL A 364 9.61 18.16 -11.52
C VAL A 364 8.76 19.38 -11.18
N LEU A 365 9.38 20.55 -11.05
CA LEU A 365 8.67 21.80 -10.72
C LEU A 365 7.75 22.28 -11.85
N ALA A 366 8.09 21.97 -13.10
CA ALA A 366 7.25 22.28 -14.25
C ALA A 366 6.03 21.36 -14.40
N HIS A 367 6.08 20.13 -13.87
CA HIS A 367 5.05 19.11 -14.12
C HIS A 367 3.69 19.42 -13.47
N ARG A 368 3.68 19.96 -12.23
CA ARG A 368 2.49 20.29 -11.42
C ARG A 368 1.38 19.21 -11.51
N PRO A 369 1.56 18.05 -10.85
CA PRO A 369 0.65 16.93 -11.01
C PRO A 369 -0.71 17.21 -10.36
N VAL A 370 -1.79 16.66 -10.93
CA VAL A 370 -3.14 16.76 -10.34
C VAL A 370 -3.27 15.76 -9.20
N ILE A 371 -3.35 16.22 -7.95
CA ILE A 371 -3.36 15.36 -6.75
C ILE A 371 -4.77 14.86 -6.48
N ALA A 372 -4.96 13.54 -6.52
CA ALA A 372 -6.25 12.88 -6.36
C ALA A 372 -6.05 11.48 -5.76
N ASP A 373 -7.09 10.94 -5.13
CA ASP A 373 -7.11 9.60 -4.51
C ASP A 373 -6.74 8.47 -5.50
N GLU A 374 -7.06 8.69 -6.78
CA GLU A 374 -6.99 7.71 -7.88
C GLU A 374 -5.61 7.57 -8.55
N ARG A 375 -4.53 8.20 -8.06
CA ARG A 375 -3.18 8.03 -8.66
C ARG A 375 -2.56 6.62 -8.48
N ARG A 376 -3.37 5.62 -8.15
CA ARG A 376 -2.95 4.24 -7.85
C ARG A 376 -3.25 3.30 -9.04
N ALA A 377 -2.44 3.40 -10.11
CA ALA A 377 -2.09 2.38 -11.13
C ALA A 377 -1.59 3.05 -12.44
N PRO A 378 -0.55 2.54 -13.12
CA PRO A 378 -0.04 3.14 -14.35
C PRO A 378 -0.93 2.79 -15.55
N GLY A 379 -1.33 3.80 -16.35
CA GLY A 379 -2.03 3.54 -17.62
C GLY A 379 -2.62 4.76 -18.34
N GLU A 380 -3.02 5.83 -17.66
CA GLU A 380 -3.57 6.99 -18.35
C GLU A 380 -2.51 8.06 -18.62
N VAL A 381 -1.98 8.03 -19.85
CA VAL A 381 -1.41 9.23 -20.46
C VAL A 381 -2.51 10.28 -20.49
N ARG A 382 -2.45 11.26 -19.59
CA ARG A 382 -3.27 12.47 -19.71
C ARG A 382 -2.88 13.17 -21.01
N ALA A 383 -3.80 13.15 -21.97
CA ALA A 383 -3.69 13.94 -23.18
C ALA A 383 -3.35 15.39 -22.80
N ARG A 384 -2.25 15.90 -23.36
CA ARG A 384 -1.89 17.32 -23.28
C ARG A 384 -3.05 18.12 -23.87
N ARG A 385 -3.45 19.19 -23.17
CA ARG A 385 -4.38 20.19 -23.72
C ARG A 385 -3.86 20.76 -25.03
#